data_AF-A0A2V6TAZ4-F1
#
_entry.id   AF-A0A2V6TAZ4-F1
#
_cell.length_a   1.000
_cell.length_b   1.000
_cell.length_c   1.000
_cell.angle_alpha   90.00
_cell.angle_beta   90.00
_cell.angle_gamma   90.00
#
_symmetry.space_group_name_H-M   'P 1'
#
loop_
_entity.id
_entity.type
_entity.pdbx_description
1 polymer ?
#
loop_
_entity_poly.entity_id
_entity_poly.type
_entity_poly.pdbx_seq_one_letter_code
_entity_poly.pdbx_strand_id
1 'polypeptide(L)'
;MVRRLAAAALLLTLAAVTSLALWAPPPAARAQAVDVYINVTGGEKSKKLNIAVPDFTLLTGTDTALAKLLASVVGNDLTLSGFFSVVAATGSIPANNPAALAQTWSAFAAAGAHAGVHGLLSIRGDRLEAEMRLYDLTTPEHRLIASRKFESTAPQSRRLAHKIADEIVLQFTGEQGVADTKIAYVVGPPGSKEIVVADYDGAAAGNVTRNASINLSPVWSPDARSIAFTSFMNGYPDLFRLFPFERQRPVQTLASFVGINSSPGWSPDGRYLALTLSKDGNPEVYVLTLATGVLQRLTRHAGIDTEPTWSPSGQQIAFVSDRAGQPRIFLMDKDGSNVHPLTSSGFHTQPRWSPKGDPIIYTQRSGTHDLWAISPGGSRCRSTV
;
A
#
# COMPACT_ATOMS: atom_id res chain seq x y z
N MET A 1 -33.56 -82.76 23.70
CA MET A 1 -34.71 -81.87 23.41
C MET A 1 -34.80 -80.88 24.58
N VAL A 2 -34.75 -79.55 24.52
CA VAL A 2 -34.65 -78.52 23.47
C VAL A 2 -34.57 -77.17 24.25
N ARG A 3 -33.82 -76.17 23.75
CA ARG A 3 -33.72 -74.72 24.15
C ARG A 3 -32.84 -74.41 25.39
N ARG A 4 -31.93 -73.42 25.42
CA ARG A 4 -31.57 -72.31 24.52
C ARG A 4 -30.21 -71.69 24.96
N LEU A 5 -29.33 -71.42 23.99
CA LEU A 5 -28.48 -70.22 23.79
C LEU A 5 -27.52 -69.83 24.93
N ALA A 6 -26.19 -69.97 24.84
CA ALA A 6 -25.25 -69.48 23.82
C ALA A 6 -25.40 -67.97 23.53
N ALA A 7 -24.97 -67.11 24.45
CA ALA A 7 -24.72 -65.69 24.21
C ALA A 7 -23.87 -65.07 25.34
N ALA A 8 -22.55 -65.31 25.37
CA ALA A 8 -21.65 -64.55 26.25
C ALA A 8 -20.14 -64.58 25.88
N ALA A 9 -19.73 -65.10 24.72
CA ALA A 9 -18.30 -65.27 24.43
C ALA A 9 -17.88 -65.01 22.97
N LEU A 10 -18.57 -64.11 22.26
CA LEU A 10 -18.12 -63.64 20.95
C LEU A 10 -18.52 -62.17 20.71
N LEU A 11 -18.08 -61.27 21.59
CA LEU A 11 -18.32 -59.82 21.45
C LEU A 11 -17.16 -58.97 21.98
N LEU A 12 -15.92 -59.49 21.94
CA LEU A 12 -14.74 -58.80 22.47
C LEU A 12 -13.51 -58.77 21.55
N THR A 13 -13.62 -59.21 20.29
CA THR A 13 -12.49 -59.13 19.33
C THR A 13 -12.90 -58.62 17.93
N LEU A 14 -13.98 -57.85 17.83
CA LEU A 14 -14.31 -57.07 16.63
C LEU A 14 -14.89 -55.69 16.96
N ALA A 15 -14.34 -55.03 17.99
CA ALA A 15 -14.68 -53.66 18.38
C ALA A 15 -13.42 -52.83 18.72
N ALA A 16 -12.26 -53.21 18.16
CA ALA A 16 -10.99 -52.53 18.41
C ALA A 16 -10.27 -52.05 17.13
N VAL A 17 -10.94 -52.06 15.97
CA VAL A 17 -10.36 -51.54 14.70
C VAL A 17 -11.26 -50.51 13.99
N THR A 18 -12.44 -50.17 14.54
CA THR A 18 -13.36 -49.19 13.93
C THR A 18 -13.75 -48.07 14.90
N SER A 19 -12.76 -47.46 15.56
CA SER A 19 -12.99 -46.27 16.41
C SER A 19 -11.82 -45.27 16.43
N LEU A 20 -10.83 -45.42 15.56
CA LEU A 20 -9.62 -44.56 15.51
C LEU A 20 -9.53 -43.70 14.25
N ALA A 21 -10.63 -43.56 13.51
CA ALA A 21 -10.74 -42.62 12.41
C ALA A 21 -11.97 -41.75 12.67
N LEU A 22 -11.79 -40.62 13.36
CA LEU A 22 -12.61 -39.40 13.29
C LEU A 22 -12.12 -38.38 14.34
N TRP A 23 -10.81 -38.12 14.40
CA TRP A 23 -10.33 -36.83 14.92
C TRP A 23 -9.02 -36.43 14.25
N ALA A 24 -9.05 -36.32 12.93
CA ALA A 24 -8.09 -35.45 12.27
C ALA A 24 -8.58 -34.01 12.51
N PRO A 25 -7.76 -33.10 13.08
CA PRO A 25 -8.09 -31.69 12.99
C PRO A 25 -8.27 -31.34 11.50
N PRO A 26 -9.24 -30.48 11.14
CA PRO A 26 -9.35 -30.04 9.76
C PRO A 26 -7.98 -29.50 9.33
N PRO A 27 -7.52 -29.77 8.10
CA PRO A 27 -6.28 -29.18 7.62
C PRO A 27 -6.40 -27.68 7.84
N ALA A 28 -5.41 -27.08 8.51
CA ALA A 28 -5.36 -25.65 8.68
C ALA A 28 -5.57 -25.03 7.30
N ALA A 29 -6.64 -24.25 7.14
CA ALA A 29 -6.83 -23.47 5.93
C ALA A 29 -5.57 -22.64 5.77
N ARG A 30 -4.67 -23.06 4.87
CA ARG A 30 -3.59 -22.22 4.41
C ARG A 30 -4.31 -21.02 3.83
N ALA A 31 -4.26 -19.91 4.55
CA ALA A 31 -4.60 -18.62 3.98
C ALA A 31 -3.75 -18.50 2.73
N GLN A 32 -4.37 -18.70 1.57
CA GLN A 32 -3.78 -18.35 0.30
C GLN A 32 -3.47 -16.87 0.45
N ALA A 33 -2.19 -16.52 0.50
CA ALA A 33 -1.78 -15.15 0.30
C ALA A 33 -2.45 -14.74 -1.00
N VAL A 34 -3.41 -13.82 -0.92
CA VAL A 34 -4.01 -13.24 -2.10
C VAL A 34 -2.88 -12.45 -2.73
N ASP A 35 -2.28 -13.00 -3.78
CA ASP A 35 -1.32 -12.28 -4.60
C ASP A 35 -2.09 -11.08 -5.20
N VAL A 36 -1.79 -9.89 -4.71
CA VAL A 36 -2.41 -8.66 -5.19
C VAL A 36 -1.71 -8.28 -6.48
N TYR A 37 -2.32 -8.63 -7.62
CA TYR A 37 -1.89 -8.14 -8.93
C TYR A 37 -2.52 -6.77 -9.17
N ILE A 38 -1.71 -5.71 -9.13
CA ILE A 38 -2.16 -4.37 -9.50
C ILE A 38 -2.15 -4.27 -11.02
N ASN A 39 -3.32 -4.34 -11.63
CA ASN A 39 -3.49 -4.08 -13.06
C ASN A 39 -3.86 -2.61 -13.27
N VAL A 40 -3.12 -1.91 -14.14
CA VAL A 40 -3.47 -0.55 -14.60
C VAL A 40 -4.60 -0.65 -15.62
N THR A 41 -5.84 -0.76 -15.16
CA THR A 41 -7.03 -0.66 -16.00
C THR A 41 -7.45 0.79 -16.16
N GLY A 42 -6.87 1.47 -17.17
CA GLY A 42 -7.47 2.59 -17.92
C GLY A 42 -7.85 3.89 -17.18
N GLY A 43 -7.13 4.97 -17.50
CA GLY A 43 -7.60 6.36 -17.46
C GLY A 43 -6.94 7.10 -18.63
N GLU A 44 -7.69 7.96 -19.32
CA GLU A 44 -7.41 8.77 -20.54
C GLU A 44 -6.04 8.64 -21.25
N LYS A 45 -6.08 8.60 -22.59
CA LYS A 45 -4.99 8.55 -23.60
C LYS A 45 -3.80 9.52 -23.36
N SER A 46 -3.15 9.45 -22.22
CA SER A 46 -1.87 10.10 -21.94
C SER A 46 -0.84 9.38 -22.80
N LYS A 47 -0.16 10.15 -23.66
CA LYS A 47 0.85 9.61 -24.56
C LYS A 47 2.00 9.06 -23.71
N LYS A 48 2.03 7.75 -23.53
CA LYS A 48 3.09 7.07 -22.79
C LYS A 48 4.42 7.21 -23.52
N LEU A 49 5.49 7.39 -22.76
CA LEU A 49 6.85 7.37 -23.31
C LEU A 49 7.31 5.92 -23.45
N ASN A 50 7.57 5.49 -24.68
CA ASN A 50 8.20 4.19 -24.92
C ASN A 50 9.65 4.21 -24.40
N ILE A 51 10.01 3.27 -23.53
CA ILE A 51 11.34 3.16 -22.92
C ILE A 51 11.87 1.73 -23.02
N ALA A 52 13.12 1.56 -23.41
CA ALA A 52 13.79 0.27 -23.43
C ALA A 52 14.54 0.02 -22.11
N VAL A 53 14.34 -1.16 -21.52
CA VAL A 53 15.05 -1.61 -20.30
C VAL A 53 15.66 -2.99 -20.54
N PRO A 54 16.86 -3.08 -21.16
CA PRO A 54 17.59 -4.33 -21.32
C PRO A 54 18.06 -4.91 -19.98
N ASP A 55 18.52 -6.17 -20.01
CA ASP A 55 19.11 -6.81 -18.83
C ASP A 55 20.31 -6.01 -18.32
N PHE A 56 20.47 -5.94 -16.99
CA PHE A 56 21.61 -5.25 -16.41
C PHE A 56 22.91 -5.96 -16.80
N THR A 57 23.95 -5.19 -17.08
CA THR A 57 25.25 -5.71 -17.50
C THR A 57 26.10 -5.95 -16.28
N LEU A 58 26.53 -7.19 -16.06
CA LEU A 58 27.43 -7.53 -14.95
C LEU A 58 28.84 -7.02 -15.24
N LEU A 59 29.33 -6.11 -14.39
CA LEU A 59 30.73 -5.68 -14.34
C LEU A 59 31.56 -6.62 -13.47
N THR A 60 30.97 -7.11 -12.38
CA THR A 60 31.55 -8.12 -11.49
C THR A 60 30.47 -9.08 -11.00
N GLY A 61 30.85 -10.33 -10.72
CA GLY A 61 29.94 -11.40 -10.32
C GLY A 61 29.35 -12.17 -11.51
N THR A 62 28.58 -13.21 -11.20
CA THR A 62 28.06 -14.17 -12.21
C THR A 62 26.54 -14.37 -12.13
N ASP A 63 25.86 -13.64 -11.24
CA ASP A 63 24.41 -13.80 -11.03
C ASP A 63 23.61 -13.07 -12.11
N THR A 64 23.46 -13.75 -13.25
CA THR A 64 22.66 -13.24 -14.38
C THR A 64 21.16 -13.24 -14.08
N ALA A 65 20.69 -14.03 -13.10
CA ALA A 65 19.28 -14.03 -12.70
C ALA A 65 18.95 -12.73 -11.95
N LEU A 66 19.84 -12.28 -11.06
CA LEU A 66 19.70 -10.99 -10.40
C LEU A 66 19.69 -9.82 -11.39
N ALA A 67 20.57 -9.84 -12.40
CA ALA A 67 20.61 -8.80 -13.42
C ALA A 67 19.29 -8.69 -14.22
N LYS A 68 18.69 -9.84 -14.57
CA LYS A 68 17.36 -9.92 -15.21
C LYS A 68 16.24 -9.48 -14.29
N LEU A 69 16.32 -9.85 -13.01
CA LEU A 69 15.35 -9.43 -11.99
C LEU A 69 15.31 -7.91 -11.87
N LEU A 70 16.47 -7.23 -11.81
CA LEU A 70 16.50 -5.77 -11.73
C LEU A 70 15.84 -5.12 -12.95
N ALA A 71 16.18 -5.57 -14.17
CA ALA A 71 15.56 -5.06 -15.40
C ALA A 71 14.04 -5.28 -15.41
N SER A 72 13.58 -6.48 -15.01
CA SER A 72 12.16 -6.82 -14.95
C SER A 72 11.41 -5.97 -13.93
N VAL A 73 11.95 -5.77 -12.72
CA VAL A 73 11.29 -4.95 -11.69
C VAL A 73 11.25 -3.49 -12.14
N VAL A 74 12.36 -2.93 -12.64
CA VAL A 74 12.38 -1.56 -13.20
C VAL A 74 11.33 -1.40 -14.31
N GLY A 75 11.26 -2.35 -15.24
CA GLY A 75 10.29 -2.30 -16.34
C GLY A 75 8.84 -2.38 -15.85
N ASN A 76 8.55 -3.26 -14.89
CA ASN A 76 7.23 -3.36 -14.28
C ASN A 76 6.85 -2.06 -13.57
N ASP A 77 7.80 -1.44 -12.86
CA ASP A 77 7.55 -0.20 -12.13
C ASP A 77 7.26 0.99 -13.04
N LEU A 78 8.04 1.12 -14.12
CA LEU A 78 7.79 2.14 -15.14
C LEU A 78 6.42 1.94 -15.80
N THR A 79 6.00 0.70 -16.01
CA THR A 79 4.67 0.38 -16.54
C THR A 79 3.56 0.74 -15.54
N LEU A 80 3.72 0.36 -14.27
CA LEU A 80 2.78 0.65 -13.18
C LEU A 80 2.64 2.15 -12.91
N SER A 81 3.70 2.94 -13.14
CA SER A 81 3.66 4.41 -13.01
C SER A 81 2.66 5.08 -13.97
N GLY A 82 2.27 4.41 -15.05
CA GLY A 82 1.37 4.94 -16.06
C GLY A 82 2.02 5.90 -17.08
N PHE A 83 3.23 6.41 -16.82
CA PHE A 83 3.92 7.35 -17.71
C PHE A 83 4.64 6.65 -18.87
N PHE A 84 5.03 5.39 -18.70
CA PHE A 84 5.88 4.68 -19.63
C PHE A 84 5.20 3.45 -20.23
N SER A 85 5.65 3.08 -21.42
CA SER A 85 5.41 1.76 -22.02
C SER A 85 6.77 1.11 -22.26
N VAL A 86 7.02 -0.05 -21.66
CA VAL A 86 8.32 -0.70 -21.82
C VAL A 86 8.39 -1.44 -23.13
N VAL A 87 9.42 -1.13 -23.93
CA VAL A 87 9.74 -1.87 -25.15
C VAL A 87 10.49 -3.13 -24.75
N ALA A 88 10.01 -4.28 -25.22
CA ALA A 88 10.61 -5.57 -24.91
C ALA A 88 12.10 -5.58 -25.32
N ALA A 89 12.95 -5.85 -24.35
CA ALA A 89 14.40 -5.94 -24.51
C ALA A 89 14.85 -7.30 -23.97
N THR A 90 15.80 -7.94 -24.65
CA THR A 90 16.42 -9.18 -24.15
C THR A 90 17.93 -9.07 -24.27
N GLY A 91 18.63 -9.61 -23.27
CA GLY A 91 20.08 -9.54 -23.20
C GLY A 91 20.60 -8.22 -22.67
N SER A 92 21.86 -8.24 -22.25
CA SER A 92 22.58 -7.07 -21.72
C SER A 92 23.39 -6.39 -22.82
N ILE A 93 23.66 -5.10 -22.65
CA ILE A 93 24.52 -4.34 -23.56
C ILE A 93 25.94 -4.35 -22.99
N PRO A 94 26.94 -4.91 -23.70
CA PRO A 94 28.29 -5.05 -23.17
C PRO A 94 28.86 -3.74 -22.60
N ALA A 95 29.42 -3.82 -21.41
CA ALA A 95 30.06 -2.68 -20.77
C ALA A 95 31.29 -2.24 -21.59
N ASN A 96 31.55 -0.93 -21.62
CA ASN A 96 32.72 -0.34 -22.29
C ASN A 96 32.82 -0.67 -23.80
N ASN A 97 31.70 -0.96 -24.46
CA ASN A 97 31.65 -1.14 -25.91
C ASN A 97 30.72 -0.10 -26.56
N PRO A 98 31.25 1.09 -26.93
CA PRO A 98 30.45 2.17 -27.51
C PRO A 98 29.78 1.79 -28.83
N ALA A 99 30.43 0.95 -29.64
CA ALA A 99 29.89 0.51 -30.92
C ALA A 99 28.66 -0.39 -30.73
N ALA A 100 28.75 -1.38 -29.82
CA ALA A 100 27.61 -2.23 -29.48
C ALA A 100 26.46 -1.42 -28.86
N LEU A 101 26.78 -0.48 -27.96
CA LEU A 101 25.79 0.43 -27.36
C LEU A 101 25.05 1.24 -28.43
N ALA A 102 25.77 1.89 -29.34
CA ALA A 102 25.18 2.67 -30.42
C ALA A 102 24.29 1.82 -31.34
N GLN A 103 24.75 0.62 -31.71
CA GLN A 103 23.98 -0.32 -32.53
C GLN A 103 22.68 -0.76 -31.85
N THR A 104 22.75 -1.14 -30.57
CA THR A 104 21.57 -1.55 -29.81
C THR A 104 20.58 -0.40 -29.64
N TRP A 105 21.06 0.82 -29.37
CA TRP A 105 20.22 2.02 -29.28
C TRP A 105 19.54 2.38 -30.60
N SER A 106 20.24 2.29 -31.73
CA SER A 106 19.61 2.46 -33.04
C SER A 106 18.50 1.43 -33.27
N ALA A 107 18.70 0.18 -32.86
CA ALA A 107 17.69 -0.87 -33.00
C ALA A 107 16.44 -0.58 -32.14
N PHE A 108 16.61 -0.14 -30.89
CA PHE A 108 15.49 0.24 -30.02
C PHE A 108 14.77 1.50 -30.49
N ALA A 109 15.50 2.50 -30.98
CA ALA A 109 14.92 3.70 -31.58
C ALA A 109 14.07 3.34 -32.80
N ALA A 110 14.57 2.46 -33.68
CA ALA A 110 13.81 1.93 -34.81
C ALA A 110 12.58 1.11 -34.39
N ALA A 111 12.63 0.43 -33.24
CA ALA A 111 11.49 -0.24 -32.62
C ALA A 111 10.52 0.72 -31.88
N GLY A 112 10.78 2.03 -31.93
CA GLY A 112 9.91 3.07 -31.38
C GLY A 112 10.16 3.43 -29.92
N ALA A 113 11.31 3.05 -29.34
CA ALA A 113 11.73 3.54 -28.03
C ALA A 113 12.20 5.00 -28.12
N HIS A 114 11.71 5.87 -27.23
CA HIS A 114 12.17 7.26 -27.11
C HIS A 114 13.31 7.41 -26.10
N ALA A 115 13.42 6.48 -25.16
CA ALA A 115 14.45 6.47 -24.13
C ALA A 115 15.00 5.05 -23.91
N GLY A 116 16.23 4.95 -23.39
CA GLY A 116 16.88 3.68 -23.09
C GLY A 116 17.61 3.73 -21.74
N VAL A 117 17.50 2.65 -20.97
CA VAL A 117 18.18 2.50 -19.69
C VAL A 117 19.31 1.49 -19.83
N HIS A 118 20.56 1.91 -19.70
CA HIS A 118 21.70 1.00 -19.55
C HIS A 118 21.99 0.81 -18.07
N GLY A 119 21.59 -0.35 -17.54
CA GLY A 119 21.93 -0.76 -16.19
C GLY A 119 23.28 -1.48 -16.16
N LEU A 120 24.19 -1.05 -15.29
CA LEU A 120 25.43 -1.73 -14.97
C LEU A 120 25.36 -2.22 -13.52
N LEU A 121 25.80 -3.45 -13.25
CA LEU A 121 25.72 -4.06 -11.94
C LEU A 121 27.07 -4.67 -11.54
N SER A 122 27.58 -4.28 -10.38
CA SER A 122 28.72 -4.92 -9.72
C SER A 122 28.24 -5.66 -8.48
N ILE A 123 28.50 -6.96 -8.41
CA ILE A 123 28.19 -7.81 -7.25
C ILE A 123 29.50 -8.16 -6.55
N ARG A 124 29.57 -7.88 -5.24
CA ARG A 124 30.73 -8.19 -4.38
C ARG A 124 30.26 -8.75 -3.05
N GLY A 125 30.19 -10.08 -2.95
CA GLY A 125 29.56 -10.75 -1.81
C GLY A 125 28.10 -10.34 -1.72
N ASP A 126 27.69 -9.78 -0.58
CA ASP A 126 26.32 -9.27 -0.38
C ASP A 126 26.12 -7.83 -0.91
N ARG A 127 27.20 -7.10 -1.22
CA ARG A 127 27.09 -5.70 -1.68
C ARG A 127 26.76 -5.64 -3.18
N LEU A 128 25.74 -4.85 -3.50
CA LEU A 128 25.35 -4.50 -4.86
C LEU A 128 25.69 -3.03 -5.12
N GLU A 129 26.37 -2.74 -6.24
CA GLU A 129 26.52 -1.39 -6.79
C GLU A 129 25.92 -1.39 -8.19
N ALA A 130 24.84 -0.63 -8.40
CA ALA A 130 24.24 -0.46 -9.70
C ALA A 130 24.47 0.97 -10.22
N GLU A 131 24.86 1.11 -11.48
CA GLU A 131 24.85 2.38 -12.19
C GLU A 131 23.73 2.35 -13.22
N MET A 132 22.79 3.29 -13.12
CA MET A 132 21.78 3.54 -14.13
C MET A 132 22.27 4.67 -15.03
N ARG A 133 22.27 4.43 -16.34
CA ARG A 133 22.50 5.45 -17.37
C ARG A 133 21.27 5.57 -18.25
N LEU A 134 20.70 6.77 -18.32
CA LEU A 134 19.50 7.07 -19.06
C LEU A 134 19.85 7.82 -20.36
N TYR A 135 19.35 7.35 -21.49
CA TYR A 135 19.66 7.87 -22.82
C TYR A 135 18.40 8.39 -23.54
N ASP A 136 18.59 9.46 -24.29
CA ASP A 136 17.62 10.04 -25.23
C ASP A 136 17.79 9.38 -26.61
N LEU A 137 16.88 8.47 -26.96
CA LEU A 137 16.94 7.73 -28.22
C LEU A 137 16.30 8.49 -29.40
N THR A 138 15.81 9.71 -29.17
CA THR A 138 15.22 10.55 -30.23
C THR A 138 16.28 11.34 -31.00
N THR A 139 17.50 11.41 -30.46
CA THR A 139 18.65 12.07 -31.07
C THR A 139 19.53 11.08 -31.84
N PRO A 140 20.09 11.45 -33.01
CA PRO A 140 21.01 10.57 -33.75
C PRO A 140 22.22 10.12 -32.93
N GLU A 141 22.68 10.95 -31.99
CA GLU A 141 23.84 10.67 -31.14
C GLU A 141 23.47 9.82 -29.90
N HIS A 142 22.19 9.51 -29.70
CA HIS A 142 21.65 8.86 -28.49
C HIS A 142 22.22 9.48 -27.21
N ARG A 143 21.96 10.77 -26.97
CA ARG A 143 22.58 11.55 -25.89
C ARG A 143 22.29 10.94 -24.50
N LEU A 144 23.32 10.87 -23.64
CA LEU A 144 23.15 10.56 -22.22
C LEU A 144 22.42 11.71 -21.49
N ILE A 145 21.27 11.41 -20.90
CA ILE A 145 20.45 12.33 -20.10
C ILE A 145 20.97 12.39 -18.65
N ALA A 146 21.14 11.22 -18.03
CA ALA A 146 21.51 11.12 -16.63
C ALA A 146 22.32 9.86 -16.34
N SER A 147 23.24 9.93 -15.37
CA SER A 147 23.84 8.76 -14.74
C SER A 147 23.72 8.87 -13.21
N ARG A 148 23.37 7.76 -12.57
CA ARG A 148 23.21 7.65 -11.12
C ARG A 148 23.73 6.31 -10.62
N LYS A 149 24.40 6.35 -9.48
CA LYS A 149 24.87 5.16 -8.77
C LYS A 149 24.02 4.90 -7.55
N PHE A 150 23.78 3.62 -7.31
CA PHE A 150 22.98 3.12 -6.20
C PHE A 150 23.75 2.00 -5.51
N GLU A 151 23.68 1.99 -4.19
CA GLU A 151 24.25 0.93 -3.36
C GLU A 151 23.15 0.25 -2.56
N SER A 152 23.24 -1.08 -2.47
CA SER A 152 22.29 -1.92 -1.75
C SER A 152 22.94 -3.24 -1.35
N THR A 153 22.14 -4.14 -0.77
CA THR A 153 22.52 -5.54 -0.51
C THR A 153 21.71 -6.51 -1.35
N ALA A 154 22.17 -7.76 -1.50
CA ALA A 154 21.46 -8.75 -2.31
C ALA A 154 20.02 -9.02 -1.81
N PRO A 155 19.74 -9.11 -0.49
CA PRO A 155 18.37 -9.17 0.04
C PRO A 155 17.50 -7.95 -0.30
N GLN A 156 18.10 -6.81 -0.62
CA GLN A 156 17.43 -5.56 -0.97
C GLN A 156 17.47 -5.28 -2.48
N SER A 157 17.68 -6.31 -3.30
CA SER A 157 17.73 -6.22 -4.76
C SER A 157 16.45 -5.63 -5.39
N ARG A 158 15.27 -6.06 -4.96
CA ARG A 158 14.00 -5.47 -5.42
C ARG A 158 13.89 -3.99 -5.09
N ARG A 159 14.26 -3.63 -3.86
CA ARG A 159 14.30 -2.24 -3.40
C ARG A 159 15.26 -1.38 -4.24
N LEU A 160 16.41 -1.94 -4.62
CA LEU A 160 17.35 -1.29 -5.52
C LEU A 160 16.71 -1.00 -6.89
N ALA A 161 15.99 -1.96 -7.46
CA ALA A 161 15.25 -1.76 -8.70
C ALA A 161 14.17 -0.67 -8.58
N HIS A 162 13.38 -0.68 -7.51
CA HIS A 162 12.37 0.34 -7.23
C HIS A 162 12.97 1.76 -7.18
N LYS A 163 14.11 1.93 -6.51
CA LYS A 163 14.83 3.22 -6.48
C LYS A 163 15.31 3.68 -7.85
N ILE A 164 15.75 2.74 -8.69
CA ILE A 164 16.17 3.06 -10.06
C ILE A 164 14.95 3.52 -10.88
N ALA A 165 13.81 2.86 -10.74
CA ALA A 165 12.57 3.28 -11.38
C ALA A 165 12.10 4.66 -10.90
N ASP A 166 12.15 4.92 -9.59
CA ASP A 166 11.77 6.21 -9.01
C ASP A 166 12.67 7.36 -9.50
N GLU A 167 13.97 7.11 -9.67
CA GLU A 167 14.88 8.09 -10.27
C GLU A 167 14.54 8.33 -11.75
N ILE A 168 14.21 7.29 -12.53
CA ILE A 168 13.81 7.47 -13.93
C ILE A 168 12.53 8.32 -13.99
N VAL A 169 11.52 8.02 -13.17
CA VAL A 169 10.30 8.82 -13.07
C VAL A 169 10.66 10.27 -12.74
N LEU A 170 11.51 10.51 -11.73
CA LEU A 170 11.95 11.84 -11.34
C LEU A 170 12.61 12.62 -12.48
N GLN A 171 13.48 11.98 -13.27
CA GLN A 171 14.16 12.64 -14.39
C GLN A 171 13.19 13.08 -15.50
N PHE A 172 12.08 12.36 -15.72
CA PHE A 172 11.10 12.69 -16.76
C PHE A 172 9.95 13.57 -16.29
N THR A 173 9.52 13.43 -15.04
CA THR A 173 8.31 14.11 -14.52
C THR A 173 8.65 15.28 -13.60
N GLY A 174 9.86 15.33 -13.05
CA GLY A 174 10.23 16.24 -11.97
C GLY A 174 9.63 15.87 -10.61
N GLU A 175 8.91 14.75 -10.52
CA GLU A 175 8.27 14.26 -9.31
C GLU A 175 8.87 12.93 -8.87
N GLN A 176 9.02 12.73 -7.56
CA GLN A 176 9.49 11.44 -7.04
C GLN A 176 8.52 10.32 -7.41
N GLY A 177 9.07 9.21 -7.89
CA GLY A 177 8.29 7.99 -8.05
C GLY A 177 7.85 7.41 -6.70
N VAL A 178 6.96 6.42 -6.78
CA VAL A 178 6.35 5.76 -5.61
C VAL A 178 6.68 4.27 -5.51
N ALA A 179 7.63 3.78 -6.32
CA ALA A 179 7.96 2.36 -6.38
C ALA A 179 8.66 1.86 -5.10
N ASP A 180 9.50 2.67 -4.44
CA ASP A 180 10.14 2.30 -3.16
C ASP A 180 9.19 2.47 -1.95
N THR A 181 7.87 2.50 -2.18
CA THR A 181 6.86 2.58 -1.12
C THR A 181 6.25 1.22 -0.78
N LYS A 182 5.35 1.21 0.22
CA LYS A 182 4.66 0.01 0.70
C LYS A 182 3.18 0.30 0.90
N ILE A 183 2.37 -0.75 0.73
CA ILE A 183 0.93 -0.71 1.02
C ILE A 183 0.62 -1.50 2.28
N ALA A 184 -0.38 -1.05 3.03
CA ALA A 184 -0.97 -1.78 4.13
C ALA A 184 -2.45 -2.03 3.82
N TYR A 185 -2.89 -3.28 3.93
CA TYR A 185 -4.24 -3.69 3.58
C TYR A 185 -4.72 -4.81 4.50
N VAL A 186 -6.04 -5.05 4.50
CA VAL A 186 -6.68 -6.03 5.38
C VAL A 186 -7.07 -7.26 4.57
N VAL A 187 -6.66 -8.45 5.03
CA VAL A 187 -6.96 -9.74 4.40
C VAL A 187 -7.48 -10.72 5.45
N GLY A 188 -8.42 -11.56 5.08
CA GLY A 188 -8.88 -12.68 5.91
C GLY A 188 -10.39 -12.86 5.89
N PRO A 189 -10.88 -13.99 6.41
CA PRO A 189 -12.31 -14.26 6.49
C PRO A 189 -13.01 -13.29 7.45
N PRO A 190 -14.35 -13.20 7.39
CA PRO A 190 -15.14 -12.54 8.43
C PRO A 190 -14.73 -13.05 9.83
N GLY A 191 -14.55 -12.14 10.80
CA GLY A 191 -14.16 -12.48 12.17
C GLY A 191 -12.64 -12.60 12.41
N SER A 192 -11.83 -12.84 11.39
CA SER A 192 -10.37 -12.94 11.52
C SER A 192 -9.68 -12.22 10.37
N LYS A 193 -9.64 -10.89 10.46
CA LYS A 193 -9.09 -9.99 9.45
C LYS A 193 -7.74 -9.46 9.91
N GLU A 194 -6.67 -9.79 9.21
CA GLU A 194 -5.31 -9.38 9.56
C GLU A 194 -4.81 -8.25 8.65
N ILE A 195 -3.96 -7.38 9.19
CA ILE A 195 -3.24 -6.37 8.42
C ILE A 195 -2.01 -7.04 7.79
N VAL A 196 -1.87 -6.83 6.48
CA VAL A 196 -0.76 -7.26 5.65
C VAL A 196 -0.02 -6.02 5.16
N VAL A 197 1.31 -6.09 5.13
CA VAL A 197 2.16 -5.10 4.47
C VAL A 197 2.84 -5.76 3.28
N ALA A 198 2.87 -5.07 2.15
CA ALA A 198 3.56 -5.49 0.93
C ALA A 198 4.33 -4.31 0.32
N ASP A 199 5.27 -4.60 -0.57
CA ASP A 199 5.81 -3.62 -1.51
C ASP A 199 4.66 -3.01 -2.34
N TYR A 200 4.87 -1.82 -2.90
CA TYR A 200 3.80 -1.10 -3.61
C TYR A 200 3.19 -1.91 -4.77
N ASP A 201 3.95 -2.83 -5.37
CA ASP A 201 3.56 -3.71 -6.47
C ASP A 201 2.93 -5.05 -5.99
N GLY A 202 2.70 -5.20 -4.68
CA GLY A 202 2.11 -6.37 -4.05
C GLY A 202 3.12 -7.47 -3.68
N ALA A 203 4.39 -7.33 -4.06
CA ALA A 203 5.42 -8.29 -3.68
C ALA A 203 5.78 -8.23 -2.19
N ALA A 204 6.52 -9.23 -1.71
CA ALA A 204 7.01 -9.30 -0.33
C ALA A 204 5.90 -9.13 0.74
N ALA A 205 4.67 -9.54 0.42
CA ALA A 205 3.53 -9.45 1.30
C ALA A 205 3.74 -10.29 2.59
N GLY A 206 3.43 -9.70 3.74
CA GLY A 206 3.51 -10.39 5.02
C GLY A 206 2.56 -9.82 6.06
N ASN A 207 1.87 -10.71 6.78
CA ASN A 207 1.00 -10.32 7.90
C ASN A 207 1.82 -9.61 8.98
N VAL A 208 1.37 -8.42 9.38
CA VAL A 208 1.93 -7.64 10.49
C VAL A 208 1.14 -7.78 11.78
N THR A 209 -0.14 -8.14 11.69
CA THR A 209 -0.95 -8.66 12.81
C THR A 209 -1.17 -10.17 12.68
N ARG A 210 -1.33 -10.85 13.82
CA ARG A 210 -1.61 -12.30 13.92
C ARG A 210 -2.43 -12.60 15.19
N ASN A 211 -3.46 -11.80 15.43
CA ASN A 211 -4.24 -11.84 16.66
C ASN A 211 -5.57 -12.60 16.51
N ALA A 212 -5.85 -13.15 15.32
CA ALA A 212 -7.10 -13.86 15.01
C ALA A 212 -8.36 -13.03 15.32
N SER A 213 -8.24 -11.71 15.23
CA SER A 213 -9.32 -10.76 15.48
C SER A 213 -9.64 -9.95 14.22
N ILE A 214 -10.58 -9.02 14.35
CA ILE A 214 -10.94 -8.08 13.30
C ILE A 214 -10.02 -6.87 13.43
N ASN A 215 -9.16 -6.64 12.44
CA ASN A 215 -8.34 -5.43 12.31
C ASN A 215 -8.83 -4.61 11.10
N LEU A 216 -9.02 -3.31 11.27
CA LEU A 216 -9.65 -2.42 10.28
C LEU A 216 -8.87 -1.11 10.13
N SER A 217 -9.02 -0.50 8.96
CA SER A 217 -8.58 0.86 8.63
C SER A 217 -7.12 1.17 9.02
N PRO A 218 -6.14 0.39 8.54
CA PRO A 218 -4.73 0.68 8.79
C PRO A 218 -4.33 2.02 8.17
N VAL A 219 -3.60 2.84 8.92
CA VAL A 219 -3.06 4.13 8.46
C VAL A 219 -1.61 4.27 8.91
N TRP A 220 -0.71 4.48 7.95
CA TRP A 220 0.71 4.73 8.20
C TRP A 220 0.92 6.03 8.98
N SER A 221 1.84 6.02 9.93
CA SER A 221 2.39 7.24 10.49
C SER A 221 3.22 7.99 9.42
N PRO A 222 3.33 9.33 9.50
CA PRO A 222 4.04 10.13 8.47
C PRO A 222 5.51 9.75 8.30
N ASP A 223 6.14 9.21 9.35
CA ASP A 223 7.51 8.72 9.35
C ASP A 223 7.66 7.27 8.83
N ALA A 224 6.56 6.65 8.39
CA ALA A 224 6.47 5.26 7.93
C ALA A 224 6.96 4.20 8.94
N ARG A 225 7.11 4.53 10.23
CA ARG A 225 7.60 3.59 11.25
C ARG A 225 6.51 2.72 11.86
N SER A 226 5.26 3.13 11.74
CA SER A 226 4.15 2.48 12.44
C SER A 226 2.83 2.58 11.69
N ILE A 227 1.88 1.73 12.07
CA ILE A 227 0.53 1.70 11.53
C ILE A 227 -0.44 1.86 12.69
N ALA A 228 -1.32 2.86 12.61
CA ALA A 228 -2.49 2.99 13.48
C ALA A 228 -3.67 2.23 12.86
N PHE A 229 -4.46 1.54 13.68
CA PHE A 229 -5.56 0.72 13.21
C PHE A 229 -6.58 0.48 14.32
N THR A 230 -7.80 0.12 13.93
CA THR A 230 -8.84 -0.33 14.86
C THR A 230 -8.77 -1.84 14.98
N SER A 231 -8.84 -2.38 16.20
CA SER A 231 -8.86 -3.83 16.43
C SER A 231 -9.88 -4.23 17.46
N PHE A 232 -10.49 -5.39 17.26
CA PHE A 232 -11.39 -6.05 18.21
C PHE A 232 -10.65 -7.08 19.09
N MET A 233 -9.32 -7.04 19.16
CA MET A 233 -8.54 -8.07 19.84
C MET A 233 -8.80 -8.15 21.36
N ASN A 234 -9.35 -7.09 21.96
CA ASN A 234 -9.80 -7.05 23.35
C ASN A 234 -11.33 -7.24 23.51
N GLY A 235 -12.05 -7.64 22.45
CA GLY A 235 -13.50 -7.80 22.42
C GLY A 235 -14.30 -6.53 22.07
N TYR A 236 -13.67 -5.36 22.14
CA TYR A 236 -14.24 -4.05 21.79
C TYR A 236 -13.41 -3.35 20.70
N PRO A 237 -13.99 -2.44 19.91
CA PRO A 237 -13.24 -1.68 18.90
C PRO A 237 -12.36 -0.64 19.59
N ASP A 238 -11.10 -1.02 19.81
CA ASP A 238 -10.05 -0.17 20.37
C ASP A 238 -9.09 0.30 19.26
N LEU A 239 -8.41 1.42 19.50
CA LEU A 239 -7.37 1.93 18.60
C LEU A 239 -5.99 1.53 19.10
N PHE A 240 -5.20 1.00 18.17
CA PHE A 240 -3.84 0.55 18.43
C PHE A 240 -2.86 1.15 17.41
N ARG A 241 -1.59 1.13 17.79
CA ARG A 241 -0.44 1.42 16.93
C ARG A 241 0.51 0.23 16.97
N LEU A 242 0.92 -0.29 15.82
CA LEU A 242 1.95 -1.33 15.71
C LEU A 242 3.17 -0.83 14.93
N PHE A 243 4.34 -1.41 15.21
CA PHE A 243 5.60 -1.10 14.53
C PHE A 243 6.02 -2.30 13.65
N PRO A 244 5.68 -2.32 12.34
CA PRO A 244 5.70 -3.53 11.53
C PRO A 244 7.11 -4.06 11.23
N PHE A 245 8.12 -3.18 11.29
CA PHE A 245 9.51 -3.49 10.95
C PHE A 245 10.38 -3.77 12.17
N GLU A 246 9.84 -3.63 13.38
CA GLU A 246 10.56 -3.99 14.60
C GLU A 246 10.47 -5.49 14.87
N ARG A 247 11.53 -6.08 15.43
CA ARG A 247 11.65 -7.54 15.63
C ARG A 247 10.50 -8.15 16.43
N GLN A 248 10.00 -7.43 17.45
CA GLN A 248 8.91 -7.89 18.32
C GLN A 248 7.54 -7.35 17.90
N ARG A 249 7.48 -6.43 16.92
CA ARG A 249 6.27 -5.73 16.48
C ARG A 249 5.40 -5.27 17.66
N PRO A 250 5.95 -4.45 18.56
CA PRO A 250 5.20 -3.99 19.73
C PRO A 250 3.89 -3.33 19.30
N VAL A 251 2.84 -3.57 20.08
CA VAL A 251 1.51 -3.00 19.89
C VAL A 251 1.20 -2.10 21.09
N GLN A 252 0.83 -0.85 20.81
CA GLN A 252 0.48 0.15 21.80
C GLN A 252 -1.01 0.51 21.68
N THR A 253 -1.73 0.54 22.80
CA THR A 253 -3.08 1.10 22.86
C THR A 253 -3.02 2.62 22.75
N LEU A 254 -3.78 3.18 21.81
CA LEU A 254 -3.94 4.63 21.63
C LEU A 254 -5.24 5.14 22.26
N ALA A 255 -6.34 4.39 22.14
CA ALA A 255 -7.61 4.71 22.77
C ALA A 255 -8.44 3.44 22.99
N SER A 256 -9.08 3.34 24.15
CA SER A 256 -9.90 2.20 24.56
C SER A 256 -11.08 2.65 25.44
N PHE A 257 -11.78 3.69 24.99
CA PHE A 257 -12.96 4.20 25.71
C PHE A 257 -14.18 3.33 25.41
N VAL A 258 -15.19 3.40 26.28
CA VAL A 258 -16.48 2.75 26.02
C VAL A 258 -17.08 3.27 24.71
N GLY A 259 -17.55 2.35 23.87
CA GLY A 259 -18.14 2.66 22.57
C GLY A 259 -17.17 2.45 21.41
N ILE A 260 -17.31 3.26 20.37
CA ILE A 260 -16.49 3.23 19.16
C ILE A 260 -15.17 3.95 19.42
N ASN A 261 -14.04 3.31 19.10
CA ASN A 261 -12.74 3.96 18.92
C ASN A 261 -12.24 3.59 17.52
N SER A 262 -12.29 4.51 16.57
CA SER A 262 -11.99 4.16 15.17
C SER A 262 -11.39 5.28 14.33
N SER A 263 -11.10 4.94 13.08
CA SER A 263 -10.78 5.89 12.01
C SER A 263 -9.60 6.82 12.35
N PRO A 264 -8.42 6.27 12.67
CA PRO A 264 -7.27 7.08 13.02
C PRO A 264 -6.77 7.88 11.81
N GLY A 265 -6.41 9.15 12.02
CA GLY A 265 -5.83 10.04 11.01
C GLY A 265 -4.66 10.83 11.60
N TRP A 266 -3.44 10.54 11.15
CA TRP A 266 -2.24 11.20 11.63
C TRP A 266 -2.16 12.66 11.16
N SER A 267 -1.70 13.55 12.04
CA SER A 267 -1.23 14.88 11.59
C SER A 267 0.05 14.72 10.77
N PRO A 268 0.34 15.61 9.80
CA PRO A 268 1.53 15.49 8.95
C PRO A 268 2.84 15.54 9.72
N ASP A 269 2.86 16.25 10.86
CA ASP A 269 4.01 16.34 11.76
C ASP A 269 4.14 15.16 12.74
N GLY A 270 3.19 14.21 12.72
CA GLY A 270 3.18 13.02 13.56
C GLY A 270 2.95 13.26 15.05
N ARG A 271 2.61 14.49 15.47
CA ARG A 271 2.41 14.84 16.90
C ARG A 271 0.99 14.57 17.39
N TYR A 272 0.03 14.54 16.48
CA TYR A 272 -1.38 14.42 16.78
C TYR A 272 -2.01 13.27 16.00
N LEU A 273 -3.05 12.70 16.59
CA LEU A 273 -3.90 11.71 15.94
C LEU A 273 -5.34 12.19 16.04
N ALA A 274 -5.97 12.46 14.90
CA ALA A 274 -7.41 12.61 14.84
C ALA A 274 -8.06 11.23 14.86
N LEU A 275 -9.18 11.09 15.56
CA LEU A 275 -9.88 9.81 15.70
C LEU A 275 -11.37 10.04 15.95
N THR A 276 -12.17 9.01 15.67
CA THR A 276 -13.58 8.96 16.02
C THR A 276 -13.74 8.28 17.38
N LEU A 277 -14.42 8.95 18.33
CA LEU A 277 -14.83 8.34 19.60
C LEU A 277 -16.33 8.54 19.84
N SER A 278 -17.01 7.52 20.38
CA SER A 278 -18.42 7.66 20.82
C SER A 278 -18.58 7.69 22.35
N LYS A 279 -17.49 7.94 23.09
CA LYS A 279 -17.46 7.88 24.56
C LYS A 279 -18.41 8.88 25.26
N ASP A 280 -18.81 9.94 24.56
CA ASP A 280 -19.69 11.00 25.07
C ASP A 280 -21.11 10.92 24.47
N GLY A 281 -21.51 9.74 23.97
CA GLY A 281 -22.84 9.48 23.40
C GLY A 281 -22.78 9.08 21.93
N ASN A 282 -22.81 10.06 21.02
CA ASN A 282 -22.68 9.85 19.59
C ASN A 282 -21.20 9.88 19.14
N PRO A 283 -20.87 9.32 17.95
CA PRO A 283 -19.54 9.43 17.38
C PRO A 283 -19.17 10.87 17.04
N GLU A 284 -18.02 11.29 17.54
CA GLU A 284 -17.49 12.65 17.40
C GLU A 284 -15.99 12.59 17.04
N VAL A 285 -15.46 13.66 16.45
CA VAL A 285 -14.04 13.81 16.13
C VAL A 285 -13.28 14.34 17.35
N TYR A 286 -12.19 13.66 17.68
CA TYR A 286 -11.24 14.05 18.72
C TYR A 286 -9.84 14.15 18.14
N VAL A 287 -8.97 14.86 18.85
CA VAL A 287 -7.53 14.86 18.62
C VAL A 287 -6.80 14.41 19.88
N LEU A 288 -5.98 13.38 19.74
CA LEU A 288 -5.06 12.87 20.74
C LEU A 288 -3.66 13.47 20.52
N THR A 289 -3.10 14.08 21.56
CA THR A 289 -1.69 14.50 21.60
C THR A 289 -0.84 13.32 22.02
N LEU A 290 -0.01 12.79 21.13
CA LEU A 290 0.69 11.52 21.36
C LEU A 290 1.74 11.59 22.47
N ALA A 291 2.38 12.75 22.64
CA ALA A 291 3.41 12.93 23.66
C ALA A 291 2.85 12.95 25.09
N THR A 292 1.62 13.42 25.29
CA THR A 292 1.03 13.65 26.62
C THR A 292 -0.19 12.78 26.90
N GLY A 293 -0.77 12.14 25.89
CA GLY A 293 -2.05 11.44 26.00
C GLY A 293 -3.27 12.37 26.14
N VAL A 294 -3.08 13.70 26.04
CA VAL A 294 -4.19 14.66 26.16
C VAL A 294 -5.14 14.51 24.97
N LEU A 295 -6.43 14.37 25.29
CA LEU A 295 -7.49 14.19 24.32
C LEU A 295 -8.39 15.43 24.28
N GLN A 296 -8.57 16.02 23.10
CA GLN A 296 -9.44 17.17 22.86
C GLN A 296 -10.61 16.76 21.96
N ARG A 297 -11.84 17.10 22.36
CA ARG A 297 -13.04 16.94 21.53
C ARG A 297 -13.17 18.14 20.58
N LEU A 298 -13.25 17.90 19.27
CA LEU A 298 -13.37 18.96 18.27
C LEU A 298 -14.82 19.21 17.85
N THR A 299 -15.65 18.16 17.78
CA THR A 299 -17.05 18.28 17.35
C THR A 299 -18.03 18.04 18.50
N ARG A 300 -19.17 18.74 18.46
CA ARG A 300 -20.23 18.73 19.49
C ARG A 300 -21.59 18.89 18.82
N HIS A 301 -21.98 17.92 17.99
CA HIS A 301 -23.22 17.95 17.23
C HIS A 301 -23.99 16.65 17.42
N ALA A 302 -25.32 16.65 17.29
CA ALA A 302 -26.13 15.43 17.44
C ALA A 302 -25.94 14.40 16.30
N GLY A 303 -25.23 14.79 15.23
CA GLY A 303 -24.95 13.93 14.08
C GLY A 303 -23.74 13.02 14.33
N ILE A 304 -23.55 12.04 13.46
CA ILE A 304 -22.38 11.18 13.46
C ILE A 304 -21.25 11.91 12.75
N ASP A 305 -20.18 12.25 13.49
CA ASP A 305 -18.95 12.83 12.94
C ASP A 305 -17.83 11.78 12.99
N THR A 306 -17.24 11.44 11.83
CA THR A 306 -16.27 10.33 11.72
C THR A 306 -15.25 10.51 10.59
N GLU A 307 -14.33 9.56 10.44
CA GLU A 307 -13.34 9.48 9.36
C GLU A 307 -12.51 10.76 9.17
N PRO A 308 -11.92 11.33 10.23
CA PRO A 308 -11.12 12.53 10.12
C PRO A 308 -9.81 12.28 9.36
N THR A 309 -9.40 13.24 8.54
CA THR A 309 -8.12 13.27 7.83
C THR A 309 -7.53 14.67 7.84
N TRP A 310 -6.24 14.76 8.15
CA TRP A 310 -5.53 16.04 8.20
C TRP A 310 -5.14 16.51 6.80
N SER A 311 -5.27 17.81 6.58
CA SER A 311 -4.61 18.50 5.48
C SER A 311 -3.08 18.35 5.59
N PRO A 312 -2.34 18.36 4.46
CA PRO A 312 -0.88 18.29 4.48
C PRO A 312 -0.20 19.45 5.21
N SER A 313 -0.87 20.60 5.30
CA SER A 313 -0.41 21.76 6.07
C SER A 313 -0.62 21.62 7.59
N GLY A 314 -1.42 20.63 8.01
CA GLY A 314 -1.79 20.42 9.42
C GLY A 314 -2.71 21.50 10.00
N GLN A 315 -3.31 22.37 9.18
CA GLN A 315 -4.17 23.46 9.66
C GLN A 315 -5.65 23.12 9.61
N GLN A 316 -6.05 22.20 8.73
CA GLN A 316 -7.44 21.80 8.53
C GLN A 316 -7.62 20.29 8.65
N ILE A 317 -8.83 19.89 9.01
CA ILE A 317 -9.28 18.50 9.07
C ILE A 317 -10.53 18.36 8.20
N ALA A 318 -10.49 17.41 7.26
CA ALA A 318 -11.69 16.95 6.57
C ALA A 318 -12.27 15.75 7.33
N PHE A 319 -13.59 15.66 7.42
CA PHE A 319 -14.27 14.58 8.13
C PHE A 319 -15.65 14.34 7.54
N VAL A 320 -16.25 13.20 7.85
CA VAL A 320 -17.60 12.85 7.43
C VAL A 320 -18.59 13.27 8.51
N SER A 321 -19.68 13.91 8.12
CA SER A 321 -20.80 14.23 9.01
C SER A 321 -22.14 13.98 8.33
N ASP A 322 -23.10 13.44 9.09
CA ASP A 322 -24.50 13.33 8.68
C ASP A 322 -25.40 14.47 9.18
N ARG A 323 -24.83 15.54 9.76
CA ARG A 323 -25.59 16.68 10.31
C ARG A 323 -26.54 17.37 9.33
N ALA A 324 -26.36 17.13 8.03
CA ALA A 324 -27.21 17.62 6.95
C ALA A 324 -28.20 16.55 6.42
N GLY A 325 -28.50 15.52 7.22
CA GLY A 325 -29.45 14.43 6.94
C GLY A 325 -28.85 13.21 6.23
N GLN A 326 -27.64 13.32 5.68
CA GLN A 326 -26.92 12.22 5.04
C GLN A 326 -25.40 12.44 5.13
N PRO A 327 -24.56 11.39 5.11
CA PRO A 327 -23.11 11.52 5.16
C PRO A 327 -22.55 12.40 4.05
N ARG A 328 -21.87 13.46 4.45
CA ARG A 328 -21.18 14.43 3.59
C ARG A 328 -19.80 14.72 4.15
N ILE A 329 -18.92 15.25 3.32
CA ILE A 329 -17.61 15.71 3.75
C ILE A 329 -17.73 17.15 4.23
N PHE A 330 -17.19 17.41 5.41
CA PHE A 330 -17.05 18.71 6.02
C PHE A 330 -15.58 19.04 6.21
N LEU A 331 -15.28 20.34 6.26
CA LEU A 331 -13.99 20.88 6.67
C LEU A 331 -14.13 21.65 7.96
N MET A 332 -13.08 21.63 8.77
CA MET A 332 -12.91 22.47 9.94
C MET A 332 -11.42 22.82 10.12
N ASP A 333 -11.15 23.85 10.90
CA ASP A 333 -9.79 24.15 11.34
C ASP A 333 -9.36 23.13 12.42
N LYS A 334 -8.05 23.01 12.61
CA LYS A 334 -7.43 22.05 13.55
C LYS A 334 -7.92 22.16 15.00
N ASP A 335 -8.51 23.30 15.37
CA ASP A 335 -9.08 23.55 16.71
C ASP A 335 -10.58 23.23 16.81
N GLY A 336 -11.20 22.79 15.71
CA GLY A 336 -12.62 22.46 15.61
C GLY A 336 -13.52 23.64 15.19
N SER A 337 -12.94 24.82 14.94
CA SER A 337 -13.69 25.99 14.46
C SER A 337 -13.92 25.95 12.94
N ASN A 338 -14.67 26.94 12.44
CA ASN A 338 -14.92 27.14 11.00
C ASN A 338 -15.50 25.91 10.27
N VAL A 339 -16.42 25.20 10.92
CA VAL A 339 -17.01 23.99 10.34
C VAL A 339 -17.96 24.33 9.19
N HIS A 340 -17.72 23.79 8.00
CA HIS A 340 -18.56 24.02 6.82
C HIS A 340 -18.59 22.78 5.89
N PRO A 341 -19.69 22.54 5.16
CA PRO A 341 -19.77 21.43 4.22
C PRO A 341 -18.86 21.68 3.02
N LEU A 342 -18.10 20.66 2.63
CA LEU A 342 -17.28 20.66 1.42
C LEU A 342 -18.06 20.06 0.23
N THR A 343 -18.91 19.06 0.48
CA THR A 343 -19.79 18.44 -0.52
C THR A 343 -21.25 18.84 -0.32
N SER A 344 -22.00 19.05 -1.40
CA SER A 344 -23.36 19.59 -1.37
C SER A 344 -24.48 18.53 -1.23
N SER A 345 -24.48 17.49 -2.06
CA SER A 345 -25.51 16.43 -2.07
C SER A 345 -24.90 15.08 -2.47
N GLY A 346 -25.56 13.99 -2.10
CA GLY A 346 -25.05 12.62 -2.20
C GLY A 346 -24.56 12.04 -0.87
N PHE A 347 -24.19 10.77 -0.90
CA PHE A 347 -23.60 10.05 0.22
C PHE A 347 -22.08 9.95 -0.01
N HIS A 348 -21.32 10.68 0.79
CA HIS A 348 -19.87 10.85 0.62
C HIS A 348 -19.13 10.43 1.89
N THR A 349 -18.09 9.61 1.71
CA THR A 349 -17.33 9.01 2.82
C THR A 349 -15.84 8.91 2.48
N GLN A 350 -15.03 8.57 3.46
CA GLN A 350 -13.61 8.24 3.35
C GLN A 350 -12.75 9.33 2.69
N PRO A 351 -12.85 10.60 3.13
CA PRO A 351 -12.02 11.66 2.60
C PRO A 351 -10.53 11.34 2.83
N ARG A 352 -9.69 11.66 1.85
CA ARG A 352 -8.22 11.61 1.91
C ARG A 352 -7.64 12.79 1.17
N TRP A 353 -6.79 13.56 1.86
CA TRP A 353 -6.07 14.64 1.23
C TRP A 353 -4.98 14.13 0.30
N SER A 354 -4.86 14.74 -0.87
CA SER A 354 -3.63 14.67 -1.67
C SER A 354 -2.46 15.18 -0.82
N PRO A 355 -1.29 14.50 -0.82
CA PRO A 355 -0.09 15.00 -0.15
C PRO A 355 0.35 16.40 -0.63
N LYS A 356 -0.06 16.81 -1.83
CA LYS A 356 0.22 18.15 -2.40
C LYS A 356 -0.78 19.22 -1.93
N GLY A 357 -1.84 18.84 -1.23
CA GLY A 357 -2.87 19.76 -0.73
C GLY A 357 -4.08 19.97 -1.65
N ASP A 358 -4.04 19.47 -2.89
CA ASP A 358 -5.17 19.48 -3.83
C ASP A 358 -5.07 18.26 -4.76
N PRO A 359 -6.14 17.46 -4.97
CA PRO A 359 -7.50 17.50 -4.38
C PRO A 359 -7.65 16.65 -3.10
N ILE A 360 -8.84 16.68 -2.49
CA ILE A 360 -9.31 15.66 -1.56
C ILE A 360 -10.05 14.58 -2.36
N ILE A 361 -9.61 13.33 -2.23
CA ILE A 361 -10.29 12.16 -2.82
C ILE A 361 -11.28 11.60 -1.80
N TYR A 362 -12.42 11.11 -2.26
CA TYR A 362 -13.44 10.50 -1.42
C TYR A 362 -14.29 9.48 -2.18
N THR A 363 -15.03 8.66 -1.44
CA THR A 363 -15.97 7.70 -1.98
C THR A 363 -17.36 8.32 -2.06
N GLN A 364 -17.97 8.33 -3.25
CA GLN A 364 -19.37 8.69 -3.45
C GLN A 364 -20.19 7.43 -3.71
N ARG A 365 -21.36 7.33 -3.06
CA ARG A 365 -22.34 6.28 -3.37
C ARG A 365 -23.43 6.84 -4.28
N SER A 366 -23.42 6.40 -5.55
CA SER A 366 -24.40 6.78 -6.57
C SER A 366 -24.81 5.56 -7.41
N GLY A 367 -25.45 4.57 -6.76
CA GLY A 367 -25.72 3.25 -7.34
C GLY A 367 -24.55 2.28 -7.14
N THR A 368 -23.35 2.68 -7.57
CA THR A 368 -22.05 2.06 -7.25
C THR A 368 -21.27 2.91 -6.22
N HIS A 369 -20.15 2.40 -5.73
CA HIS A 369 -19.17 3.17 -4.94
C HIS A 369 -18.05 3.61 -5.88
N ASP A 370 -17.96 4.92 -6.13
CA ASP A 370 -17.00 5.50 -7.07
C ASP A 370 -16.04 6.46 -6.34
N LEU A 371 -14.84 6.64 -6.88
CA LEU A 371 -13.85 7.58 -6.35
C LEU A 371 -13.99 8.95 -7.02
N TRP A 372 -14.14 9.98 -6.20
CA TRP A 372 -14.31 11.37 -6.61
C TRP A 372 -13.24 12.26 -6.02
N ALA A 373 -12.93 13.35 -6.70
CA ALA A 373 -12.00 14.37 -6.23
C ALA A 373 -12.70 15.73 -6.12
N ILE A 374 -12.42 16.45 -5.04
CA ILE A 374 -12.87 17.82 -4.82
C ILE A 374 -11.71 18.71 -4.35
N SER A 375 -11.63 19.94 -4.86
CA SER A 375 -10.68 20.92 -4.33
C SER A 375 -11.12 21.39 -2.92
N PRO A 376 -10.19 21.70 -2.01
CA PRO A 376 -10.53 22.15 -0.65
C PRO A 376 -11.40 23.41 -0.60
N GLY A 377 -11.34 24.27 -1.64
CA GLY A 377 -12.22 25.44 -1.79
C GLY A 377 -13.64 25.14 -2.29
N GLY A 378 -14.00 23.86 -2.50
CA GLY A 378 -15.34 23.42 -2.88
C GLY A 378 -15.76 23.67 -4.34
N SER A 379 -14.90 24.24 -5.18
CA SER A 379 -15.29 24.76 -6.49
C SER A 379 -15.12 23.79 -7.69
N ARG A 380 -14.54 22.60 -7.50
CA ARG A 380 -14.33 21.62 -8.59
C ARG A 380 -14.52 20.18 -8.10
N CYS A 381 -15.66 19.55 -8.43
CA CYS A 381 -15.88 18.12 -8.25
C CYS A 381 -15.67 17.37 -9.58
N ARG A 382 -14.91 16.28 -9.59
CA ARG A 382 -14.79 15.38 -10.75
C ARG A 382 -14.71 13.92 -10.33
N SER A 383 -15.32 13.02 -11.12
CA SER A 383 -15.07 11.57 -10.99
C SER A 383 -13.62 11.28 -11.39
N THR A 384 -12.96 10.36 -10.68
CA THR A 384 -11.55 10.03 -10.93
C THR A 384 -11.32 8.68 -11.60
N VAL A 385 -12.34 7.81 -11.63
CA VAL A 385 -12.34 6.50 -12.30
C VAL A 385 -13.75 6.16 -12.75
#